data_AF-A0A7D6GZ01-F1
#
_entry.id   AF-A0A7D6GZ01-F1
#
_cell.length_a   1.000
_cell.length_b   1.000
_cell.length_c   1.000
_cell.angle_alpha   90.00
_cell.angle_beta   90.00
_cell.angle_gamma   90.00
#
_symmetry.space_group_name_H-M   'P 1'
#
loop_
_entity.id
_entity.type
_entity.pdbx_description
1 polymer ?
#
loop_
_entity_poly.entity_id
_entity_poly.type
_entity_poly.pdbx_seq_one_letter_code
_entity_poly.pdbx_strand_id
1 'polypeptide(L)'
;MPDLQLYTLVVPSASQSQLGNLQRQELAQLGVLNQDGGITEQLSSNPADQTLNGVYRGQYAEKMATEVDELSSASGFEAVPLAGMGASAPLDGYYAVEEANVEPAQAQTGRAQRYELSLSKKGTKNDHWRALETNPNEDIDHEFGNDTSLLVGVPAAAEKVQWLNDDDWTRTPASAAATRSAELGDVDIYDLDGGETAAGTSNPTLLYEIGYTDEEDVDTRVYDTLGNAAKLDVDGNLQWQKVFSTTHDFDAEVILDTGLLRLRLDEPNGTLEAEEWDAGTGSWTTVGLEADQPVTIDLMDVDLMDVAMVRDRAQLTFDVGGKLFALNAIVTRGADTVQFTIPEGETGPIDPDLEDWLEPIASTSAVDPQPSKGLVSRREVRR
;
A
#
# COMPACT_ATOMS: atom_id res chain seq x y z
N MET A 1 20.32 -4.74 -18.64
CA MET A 1 19.05 -5.27 -18.13
C MET A 1 18.14 -4.08 -17.89
N PRO A 2 16.81 -4.19 -18.03
CA PRO A 2 15.93 -3.11 -17.63
C PRO A 2 16.07 -2.86 -16.13
N ASP A 3 15.79 -1.64 -15.71
CA ASP A 3 15.58 -1.35 -14.30
C ASP A 3 14.37 -2.17 -13.82
N LEU A 4 14.42 -2.63 -12.58
CA LEU A 4 13.32 -3.39 -11.99
C LEU A 4 12.43 -2.44 -11.21
N GLN A 5 11.19 -2.85 -11.03
CA GLN A 5 10.21 -2.22 -10.20
C GLN A 5 9.76 -3.23 -9.15
N LEU A 6 10.01 -2.90 -7.88
CA LEU A 6 9.56 -3.65 -6.72
C LEU A 6 8.40 -2.87 -6.11
N TYR A 7 7.18 -3.33 -6.34
CA TYR A 7 5.96 -2.57 -6.05
C TYR A 7 6.03 -1.16 -6.66
N THR A 8 6.03 -0.11 -5.85
CA THR A 8 6.14 1.26 -6.33
C THR A 8 7.60 1.75 -6.39
N LEU A 9 8.58 0.96 -5.93
CA LEU A 9 9.98 1.37 -5.81
C LEU A 9 10.80 0.96 -7.04
N VAL A 10 11.64 1.87 -7.52
CA VAL A 10 12.53 1.60 -8.64
C VAL A 10 13.84 1.01 -8.14
N VAL A 11 14.21 -0.17 -8.65
CA VAL A 11 15.47 -0.87 -8.35
C VAL A 11 16.38 -0.80 -9.58
N PRO A 12 17.40 0.08 -9.61
CA PRO A 12 18.22 0.32 -10.80
C PRO A 12 18.95 -0.93 -11.32
N SER A 13 19.09 -1.04 -12.63
CA SER A 13 19.71 -2.19 -13.31
C SER A 13 21.22 -2.34 -13.07
N ALA A 14 21.92 -1.26 -12.72
CA ALA A 14 23.34 -1.27 -12.35
C ALA A 14 23.62 -2.15 -11.11
N SER A 15 22.63 -2.26 -10.24
CA SER A 15 22.59 -3.09 -9.03
C SER A 15 22.65 -4.59 -9.37
N GLN A 16 21.95 -5.02 -10.42
CA GLN A 16 21.80 -6.45 -10.77
C GLN A 16 23.09 -7.13 -11.29
N SER A 17 24.16 -6.38 -11.54
CA SER A 17 25.38 -6.87 -12.19
C SER A 17 26.23 -7.84 -11.33
N GLN A 18 26.00 -7.91 -10.01
CA GLN A 18 26.72 -8.83 -9.10
C GLN A 18 26.09 -10.24 -9.03
N LEU A 19 24.77 -10.36 -9.22
CA LEU A 19 24.02 -11.64 -9.22
C LEU A 19 24.59 -12.67 -10.21
N GLY A 20 24.92 -12.21 -11.43
CA GLY A 20 25.46 -13.08 -12.47
C GLY A 20 26.88 -13.60 -12.19
N ASN A 21 27.62 -12.98 -11.26
CA ASN A 21 28.96 -13.42 -10.90
C ASN A 21 28.95 -14.40 -9.72
N LEU A 22 28.05 -14.21 -8.74
CA LEU A 22 27.84 -15.15 -7.63
C LEU A 22 27.28 -16.49 -8.10
N GLN A 23 26.22 -16.50 -8.91
CA GLN A 23 25.68 -17.77 -9.46
C GLN A 23 26.70 -18.52 -10.34
N ARG A 24 27.56 -17.80 -11.08
CA ARG A 24 28.65 -18.43 -11.83
C ARG A 24 29.79 -18.92 -10.94
N GLN A 25 30.07 -18.26 -9.82
CA GLN A 25 31.04 -18.73 -8.83
C GLN A 25 30.52 -19.96 -8.07
N GLU A 26 29.25 -19.99 -7.66
CA GLU A 26 28.66 -21.16 -6.98
C GLU A 26 28.57 -22.37 -7.91
N LEU A 27 28.15 -22.18 -9.18
CA LEU A 27 28.19 -23.25 -10.18
C LEU A 27 29.63 -23.70 -10.48
N ALA A 28 30.61 -22.80 -10.48
CA ALA A 28 32.02 -23.16 -10.63
C ALA A 28 32.57 -23.89 -9.40
N GLN A 29 32.14 -23.55 -8.19
CA GLN A 29 32.54 -24.21 -6.95
C GLN A 29 31.94 -25.62 -6.85
N LEU A 30 30.66 -25.78 -7.19
CA LEU A 30 30.00 -27.08 -7.31
C LEU A 30 30.61 -27.95 -8.43
N GLY A 31 31.10 -27.33 -9.51
CA GLY A 31 31.84 -28.03 -10.58
C GLY A 31 33.25 -28.48 -10.17
N VAL A 32 33.87 -27.83 -9.17
CA VAL A 32 35.24 -28.13 -8.70
C VAL A 32 35.26 -29.12 -7.53
N LEU A 33 34.17 -29.24 -6.76
CA LEU A 33 34.08 -30.08 -5.55
C LEU A 33 33.75 -31.56 -5.77
N ASN A 34 34.03 -32.10 -6.96
CA ASN A 34 33.97 -33.54 -7.22
C ASN A 34 35.26 -34.30 -6.82
N GLN A 35 36.05 -33.76 -5.88
CA GLN A 35 37.14 -34.47 -5.20
C GLN A 35 37.16 -34.13 -3.70
N ASP A 36 36.73 -35.10 -2.90
CA ASP A 36 36.94 -35.27 -1.45
C ASP A 36 36.39 -34.21 -0.47
N GLY A 37 35.17 -34.48 0.03
CA GLY A 37 34.96 -34.73 1.46
C GLY A 37 35.00 -33.55 2.44
N GLY A 38 33.92 -32.77 2.48
CA GLY A 38 33.57 -31.92 3.62
C GLY A 38 32.06 -31.67 3.63
N ILE A 39 31.33 -32.33 4.53
CA ILE A 39 29.89 -32.08 4.71
C ILE A 39 29.79 -30.75 5.48
N THR A 40 29.71 -29.65 4.74
CA THR A 40 29.16 -28.41 5.27
C THR A 40 27.65 -28.54 5.23
N GLU A 41 26.99 -28.49 6.39
CA GLU A 41 25.57 -28.18 6.46
C GLU A 41 25.40 -26.80 5.80
N GLN A 42 24.89 -26.78 4.58
CA GLN A 42 24.36 -25.55 4.01
C GLN A 42 23.22 -25.13 4.93
N LEU A 43 23.38 -24.01 5.64
CA LEU A 43 22.24 -23.23 6.07
C LEU A 43 21.44 -22.96 4.79
N SER A 44 20.29 -23.60 4.69
CA SER A 44 19.49 -23.62 3.47
C SER A 44 18.97 -22.20 3.19
N SER A 45 19.59 -21.50 2.25
CA SER A 45 18.83 -20.57 1.42
C SER A 45 17.86 -21.42 0.60
N ASN A 46 16.59 -21.04 0.58
CA ASN A 46 15.65 -21.73 -0.30
C ASN A 46 16.08 -21.48 -1.75
N PRO A 47 16.00 -22.47 -2.66
CA PRO A 47 16.46 -22.31 -4.05
C PRO A 47 15.77 -21.18 -4.85
N ALA A 48 14.76 -20.54 -4.28
CA ALA A 48 13.97 -19.48 -4.87
C ALA A 48 14.24 -18.09 -4.27
N ASP A 49 15.08 -17.98 -3.24
CA ASP A 49 15.45 -16.69 -2.65
C ASP A 49 16.35 -15.91 -3.63
N GLN A 50 16.11 -14.60 -3.75
CA GLN A 50 16.82 -13.70 -4.65
C GLN A 50 17.42 -12.55 -3.83
N THR A 51 18.68 -12.24 -4.09
CA THR A 51 19.34 -11.10 -3.45
C THR A 51 19.56 -9.98 -4.46
N LEU A 52 19.00 -8.78 -4.22
CA LEU A 52 19.18 -7.61 -5.07
C LEU A 52 20.08 -6.58 -4.39
N ASN A 53 21.26 -6.35 -4.94
CA ASN A 53 22.27 -5.46 -4.34
C ASN A 53 22.52 -4.25 -5.21
N GLY A 54 22.54 -3.05 -4.66
CA GLY A 54 22.59 -1.83 -5.47
C GLY A 54 23.12 -0.59 -4.80
N VAL A 55 23.10 0.50 -5.57
CA VAL A 55 23.45 1.83 -5.06
C VAL A 55 22.47 2.87 -5.59
N TYR A 56 21.71 3.49 -4.70
CA TYR A 56 20.98 4.72 -5.00
C TYR A 56 21.96 5.89 -5.04
N ARG A 57 21.80 6.76 -6.03
CA ARG A 57 22.64 7.95 -6.23
C ARG A 57 21.77 9.14 -6.56
N GLY A 58 22.14 10.31 -6.04
CA GLY A 58 21.46 11.56 -6.36
C GLY A 58 21.01 12.31 -5.12
N GLN A 59 20.08 13.25 -5.32
CA GLN A 59 19.52 14.07 -4.23
C GLN A 59 18.60 13.25 -3.32
N TYR A 60 17.77 12.38 -3.89
CA TYR A 60 16.81 11.56 -3.15
C TYR A 60 17.34 10.17 -2.77
N ALA A 61 18.66 9.96 -2.77
CA ALA A 61 19.24 8.64 -2.55
C ALA A 61 18.97 8.11 -1.13
N GLU A 62 19.00 8.99 -0.13
CA GLU A 62 18.67 8.67 1.26
C GLU A 62 17.20 8.29 1.39
N LYS A 63 16.30 9.14 0.91
CA LYS A 63 14.87 8.89 0.84
C LYS A 63 14.52 7.53 0.21
N MET A 64 14.99 7.27 -1.01
CA MET A 64 14.72 5.99 -1.69
C MET A 64 15.29 4.78 -0.94
N ALA A 65 16.34 4.96 -0.15
CA ALA A 65 16.90 3.88 0.63
C ALA A 65 16.06 3.62 1.89
N THR A 66 15.59 4.67 2.57
CA THR A 66 14.63 4.56 3.68
C THR A 66 13.32 3.91 3.22
N GLU A 67 12.78 4.28 2.05
CA GLU A 67 11.60 3.64 1.45
C GLU A 67 11.77 2.12 1.29
N VAL A 68 12.95 1.68 0.86
CA VAL A 68 13.28 0.25 0.71
C VAL A 68 13.42 -0.45 2.06
N ASP A 69 14.04 0.21 3.03
CA ASP A 69 14.22 -0.31 4.38
C ASP A 69 12.86 -0.53 5.06
N GLU A 70 11.98 0.47 5.01
CA GLU A 70 10.62 0.40 5.54
C GLU A 70 9.81 -0.71 4.89
N LEU A 71 9.86 -0.85 3.56
CA LEU A 71 9.13 -1.90 2.85
C LEU A 71 9.50 -3.31 3.35
N SER A 72 10.74 -3.52 3.81
CA SER A 72 11.18 -4.82 4.34
C SER A 72 10.61 -5.16 5.73
N SER A 73 10.23 -4.14 6.49
CA SER A 73 9.66 -4.30 7.84
C SER A 73 8.14 -4.18 7.86
N ALA A 74 7.53 -3.80 6.73
CA ALA A 74 6.11 -3.52 6.61
C ALA A 74 5.27 -4.80 6.57
N SER A 75 4.41 -4.98 7.57
CA SER A 75 3.51 -6.15 7.68
C SER A 75 2.37 -6.15 6.67
N GLY A 76 1.96 -4.99 6.16
CA GLY A 76 0.90 -4.84 5.16
C GLY A 76 1.28 -5.26 3.73
N PHE A 77 2.52 -5.72 3.51
CA PHE A 77 3.09 -5.98 2.19
C PHE A 77 3.66 -7.41 2.07
N GLU A 78 2.86 -8.43 2.39
CA GLU A 78 3.32 -9.83 2.39
C GLU A 78 3.86 -10.30 1.02
N ALA A 79 3.20 -9.90 -0.07
CA ALA A 79 3.61 -10.28 -1.41
C ALA A 79 3.50 -9.11 -2.39
N VAL A 80 4.64 -8.54 -2.77
CA VAL A 80 4.77 -7.43 -3.71
C VAL A 80 5.14 -7.91 -5.11
N PRO A 81 4.68 -7.24 -6.18
CA PRO A 81 5.14 -7.53 -7.52
C PRO A 81 6.59 -7.06 -7.71
N LEU A 82 7.39 -7.89 -8.37
CA LEU A 82 8.68 -7.50 -8.93
C LEU A 82 8.61 -7.70 -10.45
N ALA A 83 8.90 -6.66 -11.22
CA ALA A 83 8.87 -6.73 -12.68
C ALA A 83 9.91 -5.84 -13.34
N GLY A 84 10.31 -6.17 -14.57
CA GLY A 84 11.13 -5.29 -15.41
C GLY A 84 10.34 -4.07 -15.91
N MET A 85 10.89 -2.87 -15.72
CA MET A 85 10.30 -1.65 -16.27
C MET A 85 10.41 -1.64 -17.80
N GLY A 86 9.26 -1.53 -18.46
CA GLY A 86 9.12 -1.42 -19.93
C GLY A 86 9.33 -2.73 -20.71
N ALA A 87 9.81 -3.81 -20.07
CA ALA A 87 9.92 -5.14 -20.69
C ALA A 87 9.97 -6.24 -19.62
N SER A 88 9.37 -7.39 -19.92
CA SER A 88 9.40 -8.55 -19.02
C SER A 88 10.84 -8.97 -18.68
N ALA A 89 11.09 -9.22 -17.40
CA ALA A 89 12.34 -9.74 -16.89
C ALA A 89 12.19 -11.21 -16.43
N PRO A 90 13.27 -12.02 -16.44
CA PRO A 90 13.22 -13.38 -15.90
C PRO A 90 12.83 -13.46 -14.42
N LEU A 91 12.99 -12.35 -13.70
CA LEU A 91 12.66 -12.19 -12.28
C LEU A 91 11.19 -11.77 -12.06
N ASP A 92 10.38 -11.64 -13.11
CA ASP A 92 8.98 -11.22 -12.95
C ASP A 92 8.20 -12.21 -12.07
N GLY A 93 7.53 -11.71 -11.04
CA GLY A 93 6.79 -12.55 -10.08
C GLY A 93 6.34 -11.79 -8.83
N TYR A 94 5.77 -12.54 -7.89
CA TYR A 94 5.44 -12.05 -6.56
C TYR A 94 6.50 -12.50 -5.56
N TYR A 95 6.93 -11.56 -4.72
CA TYR A 95 8.01 -11.74 -3.77
C TYR A 95 7.61 -11.17 -2.40
N ALA A 96 8.05 -11.81 -1.32
CA ALA A 96 8.14 -11.15 -0.02
C ALA A 96 9.51 -10.50 0.10
N VAL A 97 9.54 -9.31 0.68
CA VAL A 97 10.79 -8.68 1.12
C VAL A 97 11.08 -9.23 2.51
N GLU A 98 12.15 -10.03 2.65
CA GLU A 98 12.49 -10.68 3.91
C GLU A 98 13.43 -9.80 4.75
N GLU A 99 14.33 -9.07 4.08
CA GLU A 99 15.30 -8.19 4.72
C GLU A 99 15.76 -7.12 3.73
N ALA A 100 15.93 -5.90 4.24
CA ALA A 100 16.70 -4.85 3.59
C ALA A 100 17.86 -4.46 4.49
N ASN A 101 19.04 -4.28 3.90
CA ASN A 101 20.16 -3.64 4.56
C ASN A 101 20.56 -2.41 3.75
N VAL A 102 20.51 -1.25 4.39
CA VAL A 102 20.85 0.04 3.78
C VAL A 102 22.04 0.65 4.50
N GLU A 103 23.08 1.00 3.75
CA GLU A 103 24.29 1.62 4.30
C GLU A 103 24.78 2.79 3.45
N PRO A 104 25.25 3.89 4.08
CA PRO A 104 25.91 4.97 3.35
C PRO A 104 27.11 4.47 2.55
N ALA A 105 27.08 4.64 1.22
CA ALA A 105 28.20 4.29 0.37
C ALA A 105 29.42 5.20 0.62
N GLN A 106 29.16 6.40 1.15
CA GLN A 106 30.15 7.39 1.58
C GLN A 106 29.71 8.01 2.90
N ALA A 107 30.54 7.88 3.94
CA ALA A 107 30.22 8.32 5.31
C ALA A 107 29.96 9.84 5.47
N GLN A 108 30.28 10.67 4.47
CA GLN A 108 30.13 12.12 4.55
C GLN A 108 28.99 12.70 3.72
N THR A 109 28.27 11.88 2.93
CA THR A 109 27.16 12.37 2.09
C THR A 109 26.05 11.33 1.97
N GLY A 110 24.80 11.70 2.25
CA GLY A 110 23.61 10.87 1.99
C GLY A 110 23.27 10.68 0.50
N ARG A 111 24.07 11.27 -0.41
CA ARG A 111 23.84 11.26 -1.87
C ARG A 111 24.18 9.93 -2.56
N ALA A 112 24.68 8.96 -1.80
CA ALA A 112 24.93 7.61 -2.27
C ALA A 112 24.67 6.60 -1.15
N GLN A 113 23.62 5.80 -1.31
CA GLN A 113 23.23 4.75 -0.37
C GLN A 113 23.39 3.39 -1.06
N ARG A 114 24.05 2.44 -0.41
CA ARG A 114 24.04 1.04 -0.84
C ARG A 114 22.83 0.36 -0.22
N TYR A 115 22.24 -0.56 -0.96
CA TYR A 115 21.22 -1.44 -0.43
C TYR A 115 21.51 -2.88 -0.82
N GLU A 116 21.06 -3.80 0.02
CA GLU A 116 21.01 -5.24 -0.21
C GLU A 116 19.62 -5.73 0.22
N LEU A 117 18.88 -6.32 -0.70
CA LEU A 117 17.54 -6.85 -0.46
C LEU A 117 17.54 -8.36 -0.55
N SER A 118 17.01 -9.03 0.45
CA SER A 118 16.70 -10.44 0.40
C SER A 118 15.21 -10.62 0.09
N LEU A 119 14.91 -11.31 -1.00
CA LEU A 119 13.54 -11.54 -1.47
C LEU A 119 13.24 -13.04 -1.54
N SER A 120 12.10 -13.46 -1.00
CA SER A 120 11.62 -14.84 -1.19
C SER A 120 10.50 -14.89 -2.21
N LYS A 121 10.66 -15.71 -3.26
CA LYS A 121 9.65 -15.83 -4.32
C LYS A 121 8.41 -16.56 -3.81
N LYS A 122 7.27 -15.86 -3.79
CA LYS A 122 5.95 -16.42 -3.43
C LYS A 122 5.27 -17.07 -4.63
N GLY A 123 5.43 -16.51 -5.82
CA GLY A 123 4.80 -17.05 -7.01
C GLY A 123 4.92 -16.19 -8.25
N THR A 124 4.01 -16.41 -9.18
CA THR A 124 3.82 -15.70 -10.44
C THR A 124 2.33 -15.61 -10.74
N LYS A 125 1.94 -14.77 -11.68
CA LYS A 125 0.57 -14.74 -12.19
C LYS A 125 0.08 -16.07 -12.76
N ASN A 126 0.97 -17.01 -13.12
CA ASN A 126 0.60 -18.30 -13.72
C ASN A 126 0.35 -19.41 -12.69
N ASP A 127 0.77 -19.23 -11.43
CA ASP A 127 0.56 -20.21 -10.35
C ASP A 127 -0.24 -19.64 -9.17
N HIS A 128 -0.39 -18.31 -9.06
CA HIS A 128 -1.23 -17.64 -8.08
C HIS A 128 -2.22 -16.68 -8.73
N TRP A 129 -3.29 -16.39 -8.00
CA TRP A 129 -4.21 -15.28 -8.22
C TRP A 129 -3.89 -14.19 -7.19
N ARG A 130 -4.14 -12.93 -7.55
CA ARG A 130 -4.33 -11.91 -6.51
C ARG A 130 -5.67 -12.16 -5.85
N ALA A 131 -5.68 -12.06 -4.53
CA ALA A 131 -6.86 -12.26 -3.71
C ALA A 131 -7.11 -10.99 -2.90
N LEU A 132 -8.36 -10.56 -2.87
CA LEU A 132 -8.84 -9.53 -1.97
C LEU A 132 -9.81 -10.18 -1.00
N GLU A 133 -9.34 -10.39 0.22
CA GLU A 133 -10.08 -10.99 1.32
C GLU A 133 -10.72 -9.87 2.14
N THR A 134 -11.86 -10.14 2.75
CA THR A 134 -12.60 -9.16 3.56
C THR A 134 -13.05 -9.79 4.86
N ASN A 135 -13.05 -9.00 5.92
CA ASN A 135 -13.58 -9.41 7.21
C ASN A 135 -14.42 -8.25 7.78
N PRO A 136 -15.64 -8.07 7.27
CA PRO A 136 -16.44 -6.90 7.56
C PRO A 136 -16.66 -6.70 9.06
N ASN A 137 -16.49 -5.46 9.52
CA ASN A 137 -16.99 -5.00 10.80
C ASN A 137 -18.31 -4.27 10.59
N GLU A 138 -19.39 -4.85 11.12
CA GLU A 138 -20.76 -4.33 10.97
C GLU A 138 -21.18 -3.36 12.08
N ASP A 139 -20.32 -3.14 13.08
CA ASP A 139 -20.64 -2.31 14.27
C ASP A 139 -19.61 -1.19 14.42
N ILE A 140 -19.74 -0.19 13.53
CA ILE A 140 -18.93 1.04 13.61
C ILE A 140 -19.76 2.14 14.24
N ASP A 141 -19.18 2.80 15.23
CA ASP A 141 -19.78 3.92 15.94
C ASP A 141 -19.24 5.24 15.39
N HIS A 142 -20.13 6.02 14.77
CA HIS A 142 -19.94 7.41 14.36
C HIS A 142 -21.28 8.08 14.04
N GLU A 143 -21.30 9.42 14.03
CA GLU A 143 -22.51 10.22 13.82
C GLU A 143 -22.79 10.61 12.36
N PHE A 144 -21.82 10.44 11.45
CA PHE A 144 -21.89 10.91 10.05
C PHE A 144 -22.95 10.23 9.16
N GLY A 145 -23.51 9.07 9.57
CA GLY A 145 -24.46 8.35 8.72
C GLY A 145 -24.78 6.93 9.19
N ASN A 146 -25.51 6.19 8.35
CA ASN A 146 -25.96 4.83 8.63
C ASN A 146 -26.04 3.93 7.38
N ASP A 147 -25.23 4.22 6.36
CA ASP A 147 -25.14 3.34 5.19
C ASP A 147 -24.50 2.00 5.61
N THR A 148 -25.03 0.89 5.09
CA THR A 148 -24.56 -0.46 5.39
C THR A 148 -24.00 -1.14 4.15
N SER A 149 -23.76 -0.39 3.06
CA SER A 149 -23.21 -0.94 1.84
C SER A 149 -21.73 -1.29 2.00
N LEU A 150 -21.39 -2.55 1.73
CA LEU A 150 -20.02 -3.05 1.81
C LEU A 150 -19.36 -3.03 0.43
N LEU A 151 -18.60 -1.97 0.16
CA LEU A 151 -17.97 -1.73 -1.13
C LEU A 151 -16.46 -1.94 -1.07
N VAL A 152 -15.90 -2.65 -2.05
CA VAL A 152 -14.45 -2.85 -2.18
C VAL A 152 -13.96 -2.51 -3.58
N GLY A 153 -12.83 -1.81 -3.67
CA GLY A 153 -12.21 -1.46 -4.95
C GLY A 153 -11.23 -2.52 -5.44
N VAL A 154 -11.21 -2.81 -6.74
CA VAL A 154 -10.20 -3.58 -7.47
C VAL A 154 -9.75 -2.75 -8.67
N PRO A 155 -8.46 -2.75 -9.07
CA PRO A 155 -8.04 -2.00 -10.26
C PRO A 155 -8.84 -2.44 -11.49
N ALA A 156 -9.36 -1.51 -12.27
CA ALA A 156 -10.14 -1.83 -13.48
C ALA A 156 -9.29 -2.48 -14.59
N ALA A 157 -7.95 -2.34 -14.51
CA ALA A 157 -6.99 -3.08 -15.34
C ALA A 157 -6.95 -4.58 -15.02
N ALA A 158 -7.57 -5.02 -13.92
CA ALA A 158 -7.62 -6.42 -13.54
C ALA A 158 -8.47 -7.26 -14.51
N GLU A 159 -7.99 -8.45 -14.81
CA GLU A 159 -8.65 -9.43 -15.67
C GLU A 159 -9.18 -10.62 -14.85
N LYS A 160 -10.18 -11.30 -15.40
CA LYS A 160 -10.74 -12.56 -14.88
C LYS A 160 -11.16 -12.46 -13.41
N VAL A 161 -11.82 -11.36 -13.05
CA VAL A 161 -12.30 -11.13 -11.69
C VAL A 161 -13.41 -12.14 -11.34
N GLN A 162 -13.26 -12.82 -10.21
CA GLN A 162 -14.12 -13.93 -9.77
C GLN A 162 -14.32 -13.87 -8.26
N TRP A 163 -15.54 -14.15 -7.80
CA TRP A 163 -15.81 -14.48 -6.41
C TRP A 163 -15.37 -15.91 -6.13
N LEU A 164 -14.63 -16.11 -5.05
CA LEU A 164 -14.25 -17.40 -4.48
C LEU A 164 -15.10 -17.65 -3.24
N ASN A 165 -15.65 -18.86 -3.17
CA ASN A 165 -16.21 -19.39 -1.94
C ASN A 165 -15.13 -20.18 -1.21
N ASP A 166 -14.69 -19.69 -0.06
CA ASP A 166 -13.58 -20.30 0.68
C ASP A 166 -13.95 -21.63 1.37
N ASP A 167 -15.24 -21.93 1.51
CA ASP A 167 -15.72 -23.19 2.10
C ASP A 167 -15.55 -24.38 1.14
N ASP A 168 -15.82 -24.17 -0.15
CA ASP A 168 -15.88 -25.25 -1.15
C ASP A 168 -15.02 -25.02 -2.40
N TRP A 169 -14.27 -23.91 -2.43
CA TRP A 169 -13.38 -23.50 -3.51
C TRP A 169 -14.09 -23.37 -4.87
N THR A 170 -15.42 -23.12 -4.87
CA THR A 170 -16.18 -22.73 -6.06
C THR A 170 -15.82 -21.31 -6.48
N ARG A 171 -15.90 -21.05 -7.79
CA ARG A 171 -15.67 -19.72 -8.34
C ARG A 171 -16.82 -19.29 -9.23
N THR A 172 -17.26 -18.06 -9.05
CA THR A 172 -18.32 -17.43 -9.85
C THR A 172 -17.77 -16.14 -10.46
N PRO A 173 -18.05 -15.82 -11.74
CA PRO A 173 -17.64 -14.53 -12.31
C PRO A 173 -18.18 -13.36 -11.47
N ALA A 174 -17.33 -12.37 -11.22
CA ALA A 174 -17.71 -11.14 -10.54
C ALA A 174 -18.04 -10.05 -11.57
N SER A 175 -18.92 -9.12 -11.20
CA SER A 175 -19.25 -7.94 -12.00
C SER A 175 -19.14 -6.70 -11.14
N ALA A 176 -18.42 -5.69 -11.62
CA ALA A 176 -18.32 -4.40 -10.95
C ALA A 176 -19.68 -3.70 -10.88
N ALA A 177 -19.99 -3.11 -9.74
CA ALA A 177 -21.17 -2.27 -9.52
C ALA A 177 -20.97 -0.87 -10.13
N ALA A 178 -19.75 -0.34 -10.07
CA ALA A 178 -19.36 0.95 -10.64
C ALA A 178 -17.87 0.96 -10.98
N THR A 179 -17.44 1.97 -11.74
CA THR A 179 -16.03 2.26 -11.99
C THR A 179 -15.78 3.73 -11.64
N ARG A 180 -14.71 4.01 -10.89
CA ARG A 180 -14.28 5.36 -10.48
C ARG A 180 -12.90 5.65 -11.06
N SER A 181 -12.70 6.84 -11.59
CA SER A 181 -11.42 7.24 -12.21
C SER A 181 -10.53 7.98 -11.22
N ALA A 182 -9.41 7.36 -10.84
CA ALA A 182 -8.41 7.91 -9.91
C ALA A 182 -7.22 8.56 -10.66
N GLU A 183 -6.29 9.18 -9.92
CA GLU A 183 -5.13 9.91 -10.47
C GLU A 183 -4.31 9.10 -11.49
N LEU A 184 -4.06 7.82 -11.19
CA LEU A 184 -3.14 6.97 -11.95
C LEU A 184 -3.84 5.82 -12.69
N GLY A 185 -5.13 5.59 -12.44
CA GLY A 185 -5.89 4.50 -13.07
C GLY A 185 -7.34 4.44 -12.61
N ASP A 186 -8.14 3.60 -13.26
CA ASP A 186 -9.53 3.37 -12.90
C ASP A 186 -9.66 2.26 -11.86
N VAL A 187 -10.63 2.38 -10.96
CA VAL A 187 -10.97 1.40 -9.92
C VAL A 187 -12.39 0.90 -10.14
N ASP A 188 -12.54 -0.40 -10.31
CA ASP A 188 -13.83 -1.08 -10.32
C ASP A 188 -14.27 -1.36 -8.88
N ILE A 189 -15.48 -0.93 -8.54
CA ILE A 189 -16.10 -1.10 -7.22
C ILE A 189 -16.99 -2.33 -7.24
N TYR A 190 -16.78 -3.25 -6.31
CA TYR A 190 -17.56 -4.46 -6.13
C TYR A 190 -18.36 -4.38 -4.84
N ASP A 191 -19.60 -4.85 -4.90
CA ASP A 191 -20.53 -4.93 -3.77
C ASP A 191 -20.43 -6.34 -3.15
N LEU A 192 -20.04 -6.41 -1.87
CA LEU A 192 -19.88 -7.67 -1.15
C LEU A 192 -21.21 -8.42 -0.98
N ASP A 193 -22.34 -7.73 -0.74
CA ASP A 193 -23.65 -8.37 -0.59
C ASP A 193 -24.06 -9.10 -1.90
N GLY A 194 -23.78 -8.45 -3.03
CA GLY A 194 -23.93 -9.04 -4.36
C GLY A 194 -23.00 -10.26 -4.55
N GLY A 195 -21.77 -10.17 -4.02
CA GLY A 195 -20.80 -11.25 -3.99
C GLY A 195 -21.27 -12.45 -3.18
N GLU A 196 -21.78 -12.24 -1.96
CA GLU A 196 -22.27 -13.30 -1.08
C GLU A 196 -23.37 -14.11 -1.75
N THR A 197 -24.30 -13.40 -2.39
CA THR A 197 -25.39 -14.03 -3.16
C THR A 197 -24.86 -14.86 -4.34
N ALA A 198 -23.83 -14.36 -5.04
CA ALA A 198 -23.27 -15.02 -6.21
C ALA A 198 -22.35 -16.23 -5.88
N ALA A 199 -21.59 -16.12 -4.80
CA ALA A 199 -20.67 -17.16 -4.32
C ALA A 199 -21.38 -18.20 -3.43
N GLY A 200 -22.50 -17.83 -2.79
CA GLY A 200 -23.23 -18.67 -1.87
C GLY A 200 -22.51 -18.90 -0.54
N THR A 201 -21.69 -17.94 -0.10
CA THR A 201 -21.02 -17.93 1.22
C THR A 201 -21.00 -16.52 1.78
N SER A 202 -20.83 -16.41 3.10
CA SER A 202 -20.53 -15.14 3.78
C SER A 202 -19.08 -14.74 3.53
N ASN A 203 -18.81 -13.45 3.31
CA ASN A 203 -17.46 -12.90 3.10
C ASN A 203 -16.65 -13.58 1.97
N PRO A 204 -17.15 -13.59 0.72
CA PRO A 204 -16.43 -14.19 -0.40
C PRO A 204 -15.15 -13.41 -0.74
N THR A 205 -14.12 -14.14 -1.15
CA THR A 205 -12.84 -13.57 -1.57
C THR A 205 -12.89 -13.19 -3.06
N LEU A 206 -12.40 -12.00 -3.43
CA LEU A 206 -12.25 -11.60 -4.85
C LEU A 206 -10.91 -12.06 -5.40
N LEU A 207 -10.94 -12.93 -6.40
CA LEU A 207 -9.77 -13.35 -7.16
C LEU A 207 -9.65 -12.57 -8.46
N TYR A 208 -8.44 -12.15 -8.82
CA TYR A 208 -8.18 -11.49 -10.09
C TYR A 208 -6.74 -11.68 -10.59
N GLU A 209 -6.53 -11.42 -11.88
CA GLU A 209 -5.21 -11.29 -12.51
C GLU A 209 -4.95 -9.81 -12.80
N ILE A 210 -3.72 -9.34 -12.65
CA ILE A 210 -3.32 -7.98 -13.01
C ILE A 210 -1.89 -7.98 -13.54
N GLY A 211 -1.53 -7.00 -14.37
CA GLY A 211 -0.15 -6.76 -14.75
C GLY A 211 0.68 -6.36 -13.52
N TYR A 212 1.91 -6.86 -13.42
CA TYR A 212 2.76 -6.60 -12.24
C TYR A 212 3.08 -5.11 -12.05
N THR A 213 3.10 -4.33 -13.13
CA THR A 213 3.36 -2.87 -13.15
C THR A 213 2.09 -2.04 -13.17
N ASP A 214 0.93 -2.68 -13.25
CA ASP A 214 -0.38 -2.00 -13.22
C ASP A 214 -1.01 -2.15 -11.82
N GLU A 215 -0.36 -2.90 -10.94
CA GLU A 215 -0.88 -3.30 -9.65
C GLU A 215 -0.87 -2.15 -8.66
N GLU A 216 0.18 -1.33 -8.70
CA GLU A 216 0.32 -0.24 -7.76
C GLU A 216 -0.50 1.00 -8.13
N ASP A 217 -0.96 1.16 -9.37
CA ASP A 217 -1.49 2.44 -9.89
C ASP A 217 -2.57 3.04 -8.98
N VAL A 218 -3.51 2.20 -8.53
CA VAL A 218 -4.66 2.61 -7.73
C VAL A 218 -4.62 2.11 -6.28
N ASP A 219 -3.50 1.55 -5.84
CA ASP A 219 -3.33 1.16 -4.44
C ASP A 219 -3.26 2.41 -3.53
N THR A 220 -3.63 2.26 -2.27
CA THR A 220 -3.54 3.33 -1.26
C THR A 220 -2.08 3.61 -0.93
N ARG A 221 -1.78 4.86 -0.60
CA ARG A 221 -0.40 5.31 -0.37
C ARG A 221 -0.37 6.29 0.79
N VAL A 222 0.64 6.11 1.63
CA VAL A 222 1.02 7.09 2.65
C VAL A 222 2.29 7.79 2.20
N TYR A 223 2.32 9.11 2.33
CA TYR A 223 3.49 9.92 2.03
C TYR A 223 3.89 10.80 3.21
N ASP A 224 5.19 10.96 3.41
CA ASP A 224 5.78 12.08 4.16
C ASP A 224 6.22 13.16 3.15
N THR A 225 5.74 14.38 3.35
CA THR A 225 6.07 15.52 2.49
C THR A 225 7.53 15.96 2.59
N LEU A 226 8.22 15.64 3.69
CA LEU A 226 9.54 16.14 4.04
C LEU A 226 9.61 17.68 3.96
N GLY A 227 8.49 18.35 4.26
CA GLY A 227 8.33 19.80 4.20
C GLY A 227 8.17 20.37 2.77
N ASN A 228 7.94 19.53 1.76
CA ASN A 228 7.74 19.97 0.38
C ASN A 228 6.25 20.06 0.04
N ALA A 229 5.80 21.24 -0.41
CA ALA A 229 4.38 21.44 -0.74
C ALA A 229 3.89 20.60 -1.95
N ALA A 230 4.76 20.34 -2.93
CA ALA A 230 4.40 19.63 -4.16
C ALA A 230 4.88 18.17 -4.14
N LYS A 231 4.12 17.25 -4.75
CA LYS A 231 4.49 15.84 -4.89
C LYS A 231 5.75 15.61 -5.73
N LEU A 232 5.90 16.39 -6.81
CA LEU A 232 7.01 16.30 -7.75
C LEU A 232 7.88 17.56 -7.71
N ASP A 233 9.18 17.38 -7.91
CA ASP A 233 10.11 18.48 -8.12
C ASP A 233 10.02 19.06 -9.56
N VAL A 234 10.83 20.08 -9.84
CA VAL A 234 10.89 20.75 -11.15
C VAL A 234 11.30 19.83 -12.30
N ASP A 235 12.02 18.75 -11.99
CA ASP A 235 12.50 17.76 -12.96
C ASP A 235 11.52 16.57 -13.09
N GLY A 236 10.40 16.60 -12.35
CA GLY A 236 9.38 15.56 -12.35
C GLY A 236 9.71 14.36 -11.47
N ASN A 237 10.72 14.45 -10.60
CA ASN A 237 11.02 13.39 -9.64
C ASN A 237 10.09 13.49 -8.44
N LEU A 238 9.64 12.34 -7.93
CA LEU A 238 8.91 12.28 -6.67
C LEU A 238 9.81 12.80 -5.55
N GLN A 239 9.39 13.88 -4.88
CA GLN A 239 10.13 14.44 -3.74
C GLN A 239 9.57 13.96 -2.40
N TRP A 240 8.26 13.76 -2.29
CA TRP A 240 7.64 13.10 -1.14
C TRP A 240 8.18 11.68 -0.93
N GLN A 241 8.36 11.29 0.32
CA GLN A 241 8.77 9.95 0.70
C GLN A 241 7.56 9.05 0.76
N LYS A 242 7.66 7.85 0.17
CA LYS A 242 6.65 6.80 0.39
C LYS A 242 6.87 6.16 1.74
N VAL A 243 5.80 6.00 2.49
CA VAL A 243 5.83 5.43 3.83
C VAL A 243 5.22 4.05 3.78
N PHE A 244 5.92 3.06 4.33
CA PHE A 244 5.42 1.68 4.43
C PHE A 244 5.34 1.19 5.88
N SER A 245 6.03 1.87 6.80
CA SER A 245 6.04 1.51 8.22
C SER A 245 5.10 2.41 9.02
N THR A 246 4.39 1.81 9.98
CA THR A 246 3.58 2.54 10.97
C THR A 246 4.44 3.25 12.02
N THR A 247 5.72 2.87 12.15
CA THR A 247 6.65 3.48 13.10
C THR A 247 7.54 4.54 12.46
N HIS A 248 7.15 5.04 11.29
CA HIS A 248 7.86 6.14 10.64
C HIS A 248 7.75 7.40 11.51
N ASP A 249 8.84 8.15 11.60
CA ASP A 249 8.91 9.37 12.40
C ASP A 249 8.72 10.57 11.48
N PHE A 250 7.61 11.29 11.63
CA PHE A 250 7.24 12.41 10.77
C PHE A 250 7.66 13.74 11.40
N ASP A 251 8.41 14.54 10.65
CA ASP A 251 8.74 15.93 11.03
C ASP A 251 7.88 16.97 10.26
N ALA A 252 7.02 16.50 9.36
CA ALA A 252 6.24 17.32 8.44
C ALA A 252 4.87 16.70 8.19
N GLU A 253 4.10 17.34 7.31
CA GLU A 253 2.77 16.89 6.92
C GLU A 253 2.79 15.46 6.35
N VAL A 254 1.84 14.65 6.81
CA VAL A 254 1.59 13.27 6.36
C VAL A 254 0.39 13.26 5.43
N ILE A 255 0.47 12.46 4.38
CA ILE A 255 -0.57 12.40 3.35
C ILE A 255 -1.08 10.96 3.20
N LEU A 256 -2.40 10.77 3.34
CA LEU A 256 -3.08 9.53 2.97
C LEU A 256 -3.74 9.73 1.59
N ASP A 257 -3.37 8.93 0.60
CA ASP A 257 -3.77 9.11 -0.81
C ASP A 257 -4.41 7.81 -1.35
N THR A 258 -5.67 7.87 -1.76
CA THR A 258 -6.39 6.76 -2.43
C THR A 258 -6.38 6.88 -3.96
N GLY A 259 -5.82 7.96 -4.49
CA GLY A 259 -5.93 8.40 -5.88
C GLY A 259 -7.26 9.09 -6.23
N LEU A 260 -8.28 8.98 -5.38
CA LEU A 260 -9.56 9.71 -5.51
C LEU A 260 -9.67 10.81 -4.46
N LEU A 261 -9.18 10.53 -3.26
CA LEU A 261 -9.10 11.44 -2.13
C LEU A 261 -7.65 11.50 -1.66
N ARG A 262 -7.20 12.71 -1.32
CA ARG A 262 -5.96 12.94 -0.61
C ARG A 262 -6.24 13.70 0.68
N LEU A 263 -5.92 13.07 1.80
CA LEU A 263 -6.00 13.67 3.12
C LEU A 263 -4.61 14.16 3.54
N ARG A 264 -4.52 15.44 3.89
CA ARG A 264 -3.32 16.18 4.27
C ARG A 264 -3.37 16.46 5.76
N LEU A 265 -2.47 15.85 6.52
CA LEU A 265 -2.45 15.89 7.98
C LEU A 265 -1.21 16.66 8.44
N ASP A 266 -1.40 17.92 8.85
CA ASP A 266 -0.33 18.81 9.27
C ASP A 266 -0.33 18.95 10.80
N GLU A 267 0.22 17.96 11.48
CA GLU A 267 0.38 17.98 12.94
C GLU A 267 1.17 19.20 13.45
N PRO A 268 2.32 19.61 12.83
CA PRO A 268 3.06 20.78 13.29
C PRO A 268 2.27 22.10 13.30
N ASN A 269 1.34 22.28 12.35
CA ASN A 269 0.47 23.47 12.30
C ASN A 269 -0.93 23.22 12.88
N GLY A 270 -1.24 21.98 13.24
CA GLY A 270 -2.52 21.53 13.76
C GLY A 270 -3.68 21.62 12.77
N THR A 271 -3.39 21.50 11.46
CA THR A 271 -4.39 21.63 10.40
C THR A 271 -4.62 20.32 9.65
N LEU A 272 -5.76 20.26 8.99
CA LEU A 272 -6.16 19.14 8.15
C LEU A 272 -6.79 19.69 6.86
N GLU A 273 -6.34 19.21 5.72
CA GLU A 273 -6.88 19.56 4.40
C GLU A 273 -7.27 18.29 3.64
N ALA A 274 -8.27 18.39 2.77
CA ALA A 274 -8.60 17.30 1.85
C ALA A 274 -8.71 17.80 0.41
N GLU A 275 -8.21 16.98 -0.51
CA GLU A 275 -8.31 17.19 -1.95
C GLU A 275 -9.02 16.01 -2.61
N GLU A 276 -9.88 16.29 -3.58
CA GLU A 276 -10.52 15.30 -4.44
C GLU A 276 -9.93 15.34 -5.85
N TRP A 277 -9.81 14.18 -6.48
CA TRP A 277 -9.36 14.08 -7.85
C TRP A 277 -10.49 14.36 -8.84
N ASP A 278 -10.32 15.41 -9.66
CA ASP A 278 -11.20 15.66 -10.81
C ASP A 278 -10.60 15.02 -12.07
N ALA A 279 -11.12 13.86 -12.44
CA ALA A 279 -10.71 13.15 -13.65
C ALA A 279 -11.04 13.90 -14.95
N GLY A 280 -11.99 14.84 -14.92
CA GLY A 280 -12.36 15.67 -16.06
C GLY A 280 -11.31 16.75 -16.38
N THR A 281 -10.62 17.26 -15.36
CA THR A 281 -9.52 18.22 -15.52
C THR A 281 -8.14 17.60 -15.37
N GLY A 282 -8.04 16.40 -14.79
CA GLY A 282 -6.78 15.75 -14.45
C GLY A 282 -6.03 16.50 -13.35
N SER A 283 -6.75 16.99 -12.34
CA SER A 283 -6.17 17.79 -11.25
C SER A 283 -6.86 17.54 -9.93
N TRP A 284 -6.11 17.74 -8.85
CA TRP A 284 -6.63 17.78 -7.49
C TRP A 284 -7.37 19.10 -7.23
N THR A 285 -8.51 19.01 -6.56
CA THR A 285 -9.33 20.15 -6.13
C THR A 285 -9.54 20.06 -4.63
N THR A 286 -9.21 21.13 -3.91
CA THR A 286 -9.46 21.23 -2.46
C THR A 286 -10.96 21.10 -2.17
N VAL A 287 -11.33 20.15 -1.31
CA VAL A 287 -12.69 19.94 -0.78
C VAL A 287 -12.96 20.86 0.41
N GLY A 288 -11.91 21.26 1.14
CA GLY A 288 -11.95 22.25 2.20
C GLY A 288 -11.17 21.81 3.42
N LEU A 289 -11.75 22.10 4.59
CA LEU A 289 -11.26 21.81 5.95
C LEU A 289 -10.32 22.86 6.50
N GLU A 290 -9.09 23.01 5.99
CA GLU A 290 -8.11 23.94 6.59
C GLU A 290 -8.63 25.39 6.64
N ALA A 291 -9.23 25.87 5.54
CA ALA A 291 -9.75 27.24 5.47
C ALA A 291 -10.97 27.49 6.38
N ASP A 292 -11.72 26.43 6.69
CA ASP A 292 -12.97 26.46 7.46
C ASP A 292 -12.80 25.88 8.89
N GLN A 293 -11.56 25.60 9.30
CA GLN A 293 -11.24 25.00 10.59
C GLN A 293 -11.74 25.88 11.75
N PRO A 294 -12.56 25.32 12.67
CA PRO A 294 -12.97 26.04 13.86
C PRO A 294 -11.77 26.39 14.74
N VAL A 295 -11.74 27.63 15.26
CA VAL A 295 -10.66 28.11 16.15
C VAL A 295 -10.53 27.33 17.46
N THR A 296 -11.50 26.48 17.76
CA THR A 296 -11.56 25.61 18.93
C THR A 296 -10.98 24.23 18.67
N ILE A 297 -10.61 23.91 17.43
CA ILE A 297 -10.19 22.57 17.01
C ILE A 297 -8.77 22.67 16.46
N ASP A 298 -7.86 21.88 17.01
CA ASP A 298 -6.50 21.71 16.51
C ASP A 298 -6.19 20.21 16.37
N LEU A 299 -5.58 19.79 15.26
CA LEU A 299 -5.03 18.44 15.11
C LEU A 299 -3.75 18.34 15.96
N MET A 300 -3.74 17.47 16.95
CA MET A 300 -2.65 17.39 17.94
C MET A 300 -1.66 16.26 17.68
N ASP A 301 -2.12 15.15 17.11
CA ASP A 301 -1.32 13.94 16.97
C ASP A 301 -1.84 13.08 15.81
N VAL A 302 -0.91 12.48 15.08
CA VAL A 302 -1.20 11.59 13.95
C VAL A 302 -0.41 10.29 14.09
N ASP A 303 -1.10 9.24 14.52
CA ASP A 303 -0.52 7.90 14.67
C ASP A 303 -0.94 6.99 13.51
N LEU A 304 0.01 6.50 12.71
CA LEU A 304 -0.30 5.47 11.72
C LEU A 304 -0.53 4.12 12.41
N MET A 305 -1.70 3.53 12.16
CA MET A 305 -2.11 2.25 12.75
C MET A 305 -1.89 1.09 11.79
N ASP A 306 -2.21 1.28 10.51
CA ASP A 306 -1.99 0.30 9.45
C ASP A 306 -1.58 1.01 8.17
N VAL A 307 -0.57 0.47 7.48
CA VAL A 307 -0.18 0.88 6.13
C VAL A 307 -0.16 -0.36 5.24
N ALA A 308 -0.97 -0.37 4.19
CA ALA A 308 -1.09 -1.52 3.30
C ALA A 308 -1.44 -1.08 1.87
N MET A 309 -1.58 -2.05 0.96
CA MET A 309 -1.86 -1.76 -0.46
C MET A 309 -3.30 -1.29 -0.73
N VAL A 310 -4.26 -1.65 0.13
CA VAL A 310 -5.70 -1.44 -0.16
C VAL A 310 -6.38 -0.59 0.90
N ARG A 311 -5.83 -0.54 2.11
CA ARG A 311 -6.45 0.14 3.24
C ARG A 311 -5.37 0.66 4.16
N ASP A 312 -5.40 1.95 4.40
CA ASP A 312 -4.55 2.62 5.38
C ASP A 312 -5.42 3.16 6.52
N ARG A 313 -4.87 3.14 7.74
CA ARG A 313 -5.56 3.62 8.93
C ARG A 313 -4.62 4.47 9.77
N ALA A 314 -5.10 5.63 10.18
CA ALA A 314 -4.44 6.50 11.14
C ALA A 314 -5.38 6.76 12.33
N GLN A 315 -4.84 6.99 13.51
CA GLN A 315 -5.54 7.57 14.65
C GLN A 315 -5.16 9.05 14.73
N LEU A 316 -6.18 9.90 14.69
CA LEU A 316 -6.06 11.34 14.77
C LEU A 316 -6.53 11.78 16.15
N THR A 317 -5.70 12.52 16.87
CA THR A 317 -6.10 13.15 18.13
C THR A 317 -6.35 14.63 17.90
N PHE A 318 -7.55 15.10 18.23
CA PHE A 318 -7.92 16.52 18.14
C PHE A 318 -7.98 17.14 19.54
N ASP A 319 -7.52 18.39 19.69
CA ASP A 319 -7.90 19.23 20.83
C ASP A 319 -9.14 20.05 20.47
N VAL A 320 -10.27 19.76 21.12
CA VAL A 320 -11.53 20.48 20.97
C VAL A 320 -11.80 21.31 22.23
N GLY A 321 -11.38 22.59 22.19
CA GLY A 321 -11.61 23.55 23.26
C GLY A 321 -10.89 23.22 24.58
N GLY A 322 -9.71 22.61 24.51
CA GLY A 322 -8.89 22.17 25.64
C GLY A 322 -9.16 20.73 26.09
N LYS A 323 -9.81 19.92 25.25
CA LYS A 323 -10.11 18.50 25.51
C LYS A 323 -9.67 17.67 24.33
N LEU A 324 -8.90 16.62 24.62
CA LEU A 324 -8.49 15.67 23.59
C LEU A 324 -9.65 14.74 23.24
N PHE A 325 -9.83 14.47 21.94
CA PHE A 325 -10.77 13.50 21.41
C PHE A 325 -10.11 12.76 20.23
N ALA A 326 -10.11 11.43 20.28
CA ALA A 326 -9.47 10.61 19.24
C ALA A 326 -10.49 10.06 18.23
N LEU A 327 -10.11 10.06 16.95
CA LEU A 327 -10.85 9.44 15.84
C LEU A 327 -9.90 8.59 15.00
N ASN A 328 -10.31 7.39 14.60
CA ASN A 328 -9.57 6.67 13.56
C ASN A 328 -10.05 7.15 12.19
N ALA A 329 -9.13 7.54 11.32
CA ALA A 329 -9.35 7.81 9.91
C ALA A 329 -8.94 6.58 9.10
N ILE A 330 -9.89 6.03 8.34
CA ILE A 330 -9.67 4.86 7.48
C ILE A 330 -9.88 5.31 6.03
N VAL A 331 -8.89 5.05 5.20
CA VAL A 331 -8.97 5.25 3.75
C VAL A 331 -8.80 3.91 3.05
N THR A 332 -9.63 3.66 2.05
CA THR A 332 -9.64 2.39 1.30
C THR A 332 -9.57 2.66 -0.19
N ARG A 333 -8.92 1.78 -0.94
CA ARG A 333 -8.84 1.85 -2.40
C ARG A 333 -10.23 1.98 -3.02
N GLY A 334 -10.38 2.98 -3.87
CA GLY A 334 -11.64 3.28 -4.54
C GLY A 334 -12.62 4.11 -3.72
N ALA A 335 -12.32 4.42 -2.46
CA ALA A 335 -13.10 5.36 -1.66
C ALA A 335 -12.69 6.82 -1.98
N ASP A 336 -13.71 7.65 -2.11
CA ASP A 336 -13.67 9.10 -2.29
C ASP A 336 -13.91 9.86 -0.96
N THR A 337 -14.18 9.14 0.12
CA THR A 337 -14.44 9.68 1.47
C THR A 337 -13.59 8.95 2.52
N VAL A 338 -13.34 9.59 3.66
CA VAL A 338 -12.68 9.00 4.83
C VAL A 338 -13.71 8.36 5.74
N GLN A 339 -13.52 7.12 6.16
CA GLN A 339 -14.34 6.53 7.21
C GLN A 339 -13.76 6.89 8.57
N PHE A 340 -14.47 7.73 9.32
CA PHE A 340 -14.13 8.07 10.69
C PHE A 340 -14.84 7.14 11.66
N THR A 341 -14.12 6.66 12.67
CA THR A 341 -14.66 5.76 13.70
C THR A 341 -14.17 6.15 15.08
N ILE A 342 -15.02 6.07 16.09
CA ILE A 342 -14.61 6.26 17.49
C ILE A 342 -13.82 5.02 17.94
N PRO A 343 -12.55 5.15 18.39
CA PRO A 343 -11.76 4.02 18.86
C PRO A 343 -12.33 3.44 20.17
N GLU A 344 -12.09 2.15 20.45
CA GLU A 344 -12.63 1.45 21.64
C GLU A 344 -12.29 2.11 23.00
N GLY A 345 -11.24 2.94 23.05
CA GLY A 345 -10.80 3.67 24.25
C GLY A 345 -11.42 5.06 24.43
N GLU A 346 -12.12 5.57 23.41
CA GLU A 346 -12.79 6.87 23.43
C GLU A 346 -14.30 6.67 23.63
N THR A 347 -15.00 7.69 24.13
CA THR A 347 -16.45 7.61 24.30
C THR A 347 -17.13 8.78 23.61
N GLY A 348 -18.00 8.47 22.66
CA GLY A 348 -18.81 9.45 21.97
C GLY A 348 -19.82 10.18 22.87
N PRO A 349 -20.55 11.16 22.31
CA PRO A 349 -20.56 11.50 20.88
C PRO A 349 -19.37 12.37 20.44
N ILE A 350 -19.12 12.43 19.13
CA ILE A 350 -18.21 13.42 18.52
C ILE A 350 -18.71 14.83 18.87
N ASP A 351 -17.78 15.77 19.14
CA ASP A 351 -18.15 17.16 19.37
C ASP A 351 -18.78 17.76 18.09
N PRO A 352 -19.95 18.44 18.16
CA PRO A 352 -20.64 18.92 16.98
C PRO A 352 -19.80 19.84 16.07
N ASP A 353 -18.91 20.66 16.65
CA ASP A 353 -18.06 21.53 15.83
C ASP A 353 -17.03 20.72 15.04
N LEU A 354 -16.57 19.57 15.59
CA LEU A 354 -15.66 18.64 14.92
C LEU A 354 -16.39 17.79 13.88
N GLU A 355 -17.61 17.33 14.21
CA GLU A 355 -18.47 16.59 13.29
C GLU A 355 -18.81 17.44 12.06
N ASP A 356 -19.35 18.65 12.25
CA ASP A 356 -19.72 19.58 11.17
C ASP A 356 -18.50 19.93 10.30
N TRP A 357 -17.31 20.04 10.91
CA TRP A 357 -16.09 20.33 10.18
C TRP A 357 -15.64 19.16 9.31
N LEU A 358 -15.71 17.91 9.79
CA LEU A 358 -15.28 16.73 9.04
C LEU A 358 -16.33 16.18 8.06
N GLU A 359 -17.61 16.53 8.23
CA GLU A 359 -18.74 16.07 7.40
C GLU A 359 -18.47 16.10 5.88
N PRO A 360 -17.84 17.13 5.29
CA PRO A 360 -17.63 17.21 3.84
C PRO A 360 -16.81 16.06 3.24
N ILE A 361 -15.99 15.40 4.06
CA ILE A 361 -15.12 14.28 3.63
C ILE A 361 -15.47 12.96 4.31
N ALA A 362 -16.40 12.97 5.25
CA ALA A 362 -16.74 11.80 6.05
C ALA A 362 -17.61 10.82 5.24
N SER A 363 -17.25 9.54 5.33
CA SER A 363 -18.10 8.46 4.86
C SER A 363 -19.33 8.35 5.74
N THR A 364 -20.47 8.05 5.12
CA THR A 364 -21.73 7.77 5.84
C THR A 364 -21.87 6.28 6.19
N SER A 365 -20.88 5.45 5.85
CA SER A 365 -20.90 3.99 6.03
C SER A 365 -20.65 3.59 7.48
N ALA A 366 -21.64 2.96 8.10
CA ALA A 366 -21.56 2.34 9.43
C ALA A 366 -20.95 0.93 9.40
N VAL A 367 -20.34 0.53 8.28
CA VAL A 367 -19.67 -0.77 8.11
C VAL A 367 -18.30 -0.59 7.46
N ASP A 368 -17.30 -1.37 7.88
CA ASP A 368 -15.94 -1.38 7.29
C ASP A 368 -15.69 -2.77 6.69
N PRO A 369 -15.47 -2.90 5.37
CA PRO A 369 -15.19 -4.18 4.73
C PRO A 369 -13.85 -4.82 5.15
N GLN A 370 -12.93 -4.05 5.75
CA GLN A 370 -11.58 -4.47 6.13
C GLN A 370 -10.85 -5.27 5.03
N PRO A 371 -10.74 -4.73 3.80
CA PRO A 371 -10.10 -5.45 2.71
C PRO A 371 -8.61 -5.65 2.96
N SER A 372 -8.13 -6.87 2.71
CA SER A 372 -6.71 -7.23 2.73
C SER A 372 -6.32 -7.90 1.41
N LYS A 373 -5.09 -7.64 0.95
CA LYS A 373 -4.60 -8.08 -0.36
C LYS A 373 -3.54 -9.16 -0.20
N GLY A 374 -3.82 -10.33 -0.77
CA GLY A 374 -2.98 -11.51 -0.65
C GLY A 374 -2.79 -12.26 -1.96
N LEU A 375 -2.43 -13.53 -1.85
CA LEU A 375 -2.27 -14.46 -2.95
C LEU A 375 -2.94 -15.79 -2.64
N VAL A 376 -3.68 -16.32 -3.61
CA VAL A 376 -4.29 -17.66 -3.52
C VAL A 376 -3.69 -18.56 -4.60
N SER A 377 -3.31 -19.79 -4.23
CA SER A 377 -2.69 -20.72 -5.19
C SER A 377 -3.71 -21.17 -6.24
N ARG A 378 -3.34 -21.10 -7.52
CA ARG A 378 -4.14 -21.69 -8.61
C ARG A 378 -4.33 -23.19 -8.46
N ARG A 379 -3.46 -23.87 -7.70
CA ARG A 379 -3.59 -25.31 -7.47
C ARG A 379 -4.72 -25.65 -6.51
N GLU A 380 -5.00 -24.77 -5.55
CA GLU A 380 -6.07 -24.94 -4.57
C GLU A 380 -7.44 -24.68 -5.21
N VAL A 381 -7.53 -23.66 -6.07
CA VAL A 381 -8.76 -23.31 -6.80
C VAL A 381 -8.96 -24.05 -8.12
N ARG A 382 -8.11 -25.04 -8.44
CA ARG A 382 -8.16 -25.80 -9.70
C ARG A 382 -9.28 -26.85 -9.65
N ARG A 383 -10.06 -26.91 -10.72
CA ARG A 383 -10.99 -28.00 -11.02
C ARG A 383 -10.52 -28.79 -12.22
#